data_AF-A0A5J4PJ29-F1
#
_entry.id   AF-A0A5J4PJ29-F1
#
_cell.length_a   1.000
_cell.length_b   1.000
_cell.length_c   1.000
_cell.angle_alpha   90.00
_cell.angle_beta   90.00
_cell.angle_gamma   90.00
#
_symmetry.space_group_name_H-M   'P 1'
#
loop_
_entity.id
_entity.type
_entity.pdbx_description
1 polymer ?
#
loop_
_entity_poly.entity_id
_entity_poly.type
_entity_poly.pdbx_seq_one_letter_code
_entity_poly.pdbx_strand_id
1 'polypeptide(L)'
;MFYIKVTILDLLVKGFIIGVVVSAPLGPVGVLCIQRSLNKGRWYGFITGLGAALSDIVYAILTGYSMSFIFDFINNTIFYLQLTGTIMLLLFGIY
;
A
#
# COMPACT_ATOMS: atom_id res chain seq x y z
N MET A 1 -11.90 24.61 14.72
CA MET A 1 -11.53 23.75 15.86
C MET A 1 -12.63 22.70 16.05
N PHE A 2 -12.71 21.66 15.21
CA PHE A 2 -13.69 20.58 15.35
C PHE A 2 -12.95 19.35 15.85
N TYR A 3 -12.96 19.11 17.17
CA TYR A 3 -12.45 17.88 17.76
C TYR A 3 -13.49 16.79 17.46
N ILE A 4 -13.40 16.19 16.28
CA ILE A 4 -14.12 14.94 16.01
C ILE A 4 -13.63 13.97 17.09
N LYS A 5 -14.54 13.50 17.95
CA LYS A 5 -14.28 12.34 18.82
C LYS A 5 -14.10 11.12 17.91
N VAL A 6 -12.94 11.00 17.27
CA VAL A 6 -12.54 9.76 16.63
C VAL A 6 -12.22 8.83 17.79
N THR A 7 -13.17 7.97 18.13
CA THR A 7 -12.91 6.90 19.08
C THR A 7 -11.87 5.97 18.46
N ILE A 8 -11.03 5.33 19.28
CA ILE A 8 -10.08 4.30 18.81
C ILE A 8 -10.79 3.26 17.93
N LEU A 9 -12.05 2.97 18.26
CA LEU A 9 -12.90 2.04 17.52
C LEU A 9 -13.19 2.54 16.10
N ASP A 10 -13.54 3.82 15.92
CA ASP A 10 -13.80 4.42 14.61
C ASP A 10 -12.55 4.40 13.72
N LEU A 11 -11.38 4.70 14.31
CA LEU A 11 -10.09 4.65 13.62
C LEU A 11 -9.77 3.22 13.13
N LEU A 12 -9.94 2.23 14.01
CA LEU A 12 -9.71 0.82 13.67
C LEU A 12 -10.64 0.35 12.55
N VAL A 13 -11.93 0.70 12.64
CA VAL A 13 -12.92 0.32 11.62
C VAL A 13 -12.62 1.00 10.28
N LYS A 14 -12.31 2.31 10.27
CA LYS A 14 -11.91 3.01 9.03
C LYS A 14 -10.64 2.43 8.42
N GLY A 15 -9.61 2.21 9.24
CA GLY A 15 -8.34 1.62 8.78
C GLY A 15 -8.56 0.24 8.15
N PHE A 16 -9.38 -0.60 8.80
CA PHE A 16 -9.73 -1.92 8.28
C PHE A 16 -10.47 -1.83 6.93
N ILE A 17 -11.50 -0.99 6.82
CA ILE A 17 -12.26 -0.82 5.58
C ILE A 17 -11.37 -0.33 4.45
N ILE A 18 -10.53 0.68 4.69
CA ILE A 18 -9.61 1.22 3.68
C ILE A 18 -8.61 0.13 3.24
N GLY A 19 -8.04 -0.62 4.18
CA GLY A 19 -7.11 -1.71 3.87
C GLY A 19 -7.75 -2.80 2.99
N VAL A 20 -8.99 -3.19 3.28
CA VAL A 20 -9.74 -4.15 2.45
C VAL A 20 -10.01 -3.61 1.05
N VAL A 21 -10.45 -2.36 0.93
CA VAL A 21 -10.75 -1.73 -0.37
C VAL A 21 -9.49 -1.59 -1.24
N VAL A 22 -8.35 -1.21 -0.63
CA VAL A 22 -7.07 -1.08 -1.34
C VAL A 22 -6.51 -2.44 -1.76
N SER A 23 -6.81 -3.51 -1.02
CA SER A 23 -6.37 -4.88 -1.34
C SER A 23 -7.26 -5.61 -2.36
N ALA A 24 -8.47 -5.09 -2.62
CA ALA A 24 -9.41 -5.66 -3.59
C ALA A 24 -8.87 -5.74 -5.04
N PRO A 25 -8.16 -4.73 -5.59
CA PRO A 25 -7.54 -4.86 -6.90
C PRO A 25 -6.39 -5.88 -6.88
N LEU A 26 -6.51 -6.92 -7.72
CA LEU A 26 -5.48 -7.94 -7.88
C LEU A 26 -4.29 -7.39 -8.68
N GLY A 27 -3.26 -6.92 -7.97
CA GLY A 27 -1.99 -6.51 -8.56
C GLY A 27 -1.10 -7.70 -8.97
N PRO A 28 0.13 -7.43 -9.48
CA PRO A 28 1.07 -8.48 -9.93
C PRO A 28 1.43 -9.47 -8.81
N VAL A 29 1.53 -9.00 -7.56
CA VAL A 29 1.79 -9.84 -6.38
C VAL A 29 0.63 -10.81 -6.11
N GLY A 30 -0.62 -10.36 -6.30
CA GLY A 30 -1.81 -11.20 -6.15
C GLY A 30 -1.86 -12.31 -7.21
N VAL A 31 -1.56 -11.96 -8.47
CA VAL A 31 -1.48 -12.94 -9.57
C VAL A 31 -0.37 -13.97 -9.30
N LEU A 32 0.79 -13.54 -8.82
CA LEU A 32 1.90 -14.44 -8.45
C LEU A 32 1.52 -15.40 -7.32
N CYS A 33 0.79 -14.94 -6.30
CA CYS A 33 0.29 -15.83 -5.23
C CYS A 33 -0.66 -16.89 -5.79
N ILE A 34 -1.58 -16.51 -6.67
CA ILE A 34 -2.52 -17.44 -7.31
C ILE A 34 -1.75 -18.45 -8.16
N GLN A 35 -0.84 -18.00 -9.02
CA GLN A 35 -0.02 -18.88 -9.87
C GLN A 35 0.81 -19.88 -9.05
N ARG A 36 1.44 -19.45 -7.96
CA ARG A 36 2.24 -20.35 -7.11
C ARG A 36 1.37 -21.31 -6.31
N SER A 37 0.19 -20.89 -5.88
CA SER A 37 -0.77 -21.75 -5.21
C SER A 37 -1.28 -22.86 -6.14
N LEU A 38 -1.58 -22.52 -7.40
CA LEU A 38 -2.07 -23.46 -8.41
C LEU A 38 -0.96 -24.40 -8.96
N ASN A 39 0.23 -23.87 -9.28
CA ASN A 39 1.28 -24.67 -9.94
C ASN A 39 2.20 -25.43 -8.99
N LYS A 40 2.47 -24.89 -7.79
CA LYS A 40 3.41 -25.50 -6.82
C LYS A 40 2.69 -26.08 -5.59
N GLY A 41 1.40 -25.79 -5.43
CA GLY A 41 0.58 -26.22 -4.30
C GLY A 41 0.34 -25.11 -3.27
N ARG A 42 -0.65 -25.37 -2.40
CA ARG A 42 -1.26 -24.38 -1.48
C ARG A 42 -0.27 -23.74 -0.51
N TRP A 43 0.74 -24.49 -0.06
CA TRP A 43 1.75 -24.02 0.89
C TRP A 43 2.66 -22.93 0.29
N TYR A 44 3.02 -23.05 -0.99
CA TYR A 44 3.84 -22.04 -1.66
C TYR A 44 3.07 -20.72 -1.86
N GLY A 45 1.77 -20.81 -2.14
CA GLY A 45 0.90 -19.63 -2.18
C GLY A 45 0.80 -18.92 -0.83
N PHE A 46 0.65 -19.68 0.26
CA PHE A 46 0.56 -19.12 1.61
C PHE A 46 1.83 -18.39 2.04
N ILE A 47 3.01 -18.99 1.83
CA ILE A 47 4.30 -18.37 2.17
C ILE A 47 4.49 -17.06 1.38
N THR A 48 4.06 -17.02 0.12
CA THR A 48 4.18 -15.80 -0.69
C THR A 48 3.24 -14.70 -0.27
N GLY A 49 2.01 -15.04 0.13
CA GLY A 49 1.08 -14.08 0.71
C GLY A 49 1.57 -13.53 2.05
N LEU A 50 2.14 -14.40 2.89
CA LEU A 50 2.73 -13.99 4.17
C LEU A 50 3.92 -13.02 3.96
N GLY A 51 4.78 -13.32 2.98
CA GLY A 51 5.90 -12.43 2.62
C GLY A 51 5.44 -11.08 2.08
N ALA A 52 4.36 -11.05 1.28
CA ALA A 52 3.77 -9.80 0.80
C ALA A 52 3.23 -8.97 1.98
N ALA A 53 2.44 -9.57 2.87
CA ALA A 53 1.89 -8.88 4.03
C ALA A 53 2.98 -8.36 4.98
N LEU A 54 4.06 -9.12 5.20
CA LEU A 54 5.20 -8.67 6.00
C LEU A 54 5.89 -7.45 5.37
N SER A 55 6.03 -7.45 4.04
CA SER A 55 6.61 -6.32 3.31
C SER A 55 5.74 -5.06 3.47
N ASP A 56 4.42 -5.20 3.34
CA ASP A 56 3.47 -4.09 3.50
C ASP A 56 3.48 -3.52 4.93
N ILE A 57 3.61 -4.38 5.95
CA ILE A 57 3.76 -3.93 7.35
C ILE A 57 5.04 -3.11 7.52
N VAL A 58 6.17 -3.59 6.99
CA VAL A 58 7.45 -2.88 7.07
C VAL A 58 7.36 -1.52 6.37
N TYR A 59 6.76 -1.46 5.18
CA TYR A 59 6.55 -0.20 4.48
C TYR A 59 5.60 0.74 5.23
N ALA A 60 4.49 0.25 5.75
CA ALA A 60 3.54 1.07 6.51
C ALA A 60 4.18 1.68 7.76
N ILE A 61 5.00 0.89 8.48
CA ILE A 61 5.74 1.36 9.65
C ILE A 61 6.75 2.44 9.24
N LEU A 62 7.55 2.18 8.21
CA LEU A 62 8.56 3.13 7.73
C LEU A 62 7.91 4.45 7.28
N THR A 63 6.87 4.38 6.45
CA THR A 63 6.12 5.56 6.01
C THR A 63 5.49 6.30 7.18
N GLY A 64 4.87 5.59 8.12
CA GLY A 64 4.26 6.20 9.30
C GLY A 64 5.24 6.97 10.17
N TYR A 65 6.44 6.41 10.42
CA TYR A 65 7.48 7.09 11.19
C TYR A 65 8.14 8.25 10.41
N SER A 66 8.36 8.08 9.11
CA SER A 66 9.06 9.06 8.29
C SER A 66 8.18 10.26 7.88
N MET A 67 6.85 10.14 7.93
CA MET A 67 5.94 11.17 7.42
C MET A 67 6.17 12.54 8.06
N SER A 68 6.39 12.59 9.38
CA SER A 68 6.57 13.85 10.13
C SER A 68 7.81 14.64 9.72
N PHE A 69 8.86 13.98 9.23
CA PHE A 69 10.11 14.63 8.82
C PHE A 69 10.09 15.01 7.33
N ILE A 70 9.48 14.16 6.51
CA ILE A 70 9.54 14.27 5.05
C ILE A 70 8.43 15.16 4.47
N PHE A 71 7.36 15.45 5.21
CA PHE A 71 6.24 16.26 4.71
C PHE A 71 6.66 17.68 4.25
N ASP A 72 7.52 18.35 5.02
CA ASP A 72 8.01 19.70 4.70
C ASP A 72 8.89 19.71 3.44
N PHE A 73 9.68 18.65 3.25
CA PHE A 73 10.52 18.49 2.06
C PHE A 73 9.69 18.17 0.80
N ILE A 74 8.66 17.35 0.94
CA ILE A 74 7.73 17.02 -0.17
C ILE A 74 7.01 18.26 -0.67
N ASN A 75 6.50 19.13 0.22
CA ASN A 75 5.74 20.31 -0.18
C ASN A 75 6.55 21.27 -1.07
N ASN A 76 7.85 21.43 -0.81
CA ASN A 76 8.72 22.26 -1.63
C ASN A 76 9.04 21.64 -3.01
N THR A 77 8.95 20.32 -3.12
CA THR A 77 9.38 19.55 -4.32
C THR A 77 8.21 18.85 -5.02
N ILE A 78 6.97 19.20 -4.66
CA ILE A 78 5.76 18.45 -5.07
C ILE A 78 5.57 18.45 -6.58
N PHE A 79 5.96 19.55 -7.25
CA PHE A 79 5.89 19.67 -8.71
C PHE A 79 6.75 18.61 -9.41
N TYR A 80 7.99 18.42 -8.95
CA TYR A 80 8.88 17.41 -9.53
C TYR A 80 8.40 15.99 -9.23
N LEU A 81 7.88 15.74 -8.02
CA LEU A 81 7.30 14.45 -7.63
C LEU A 81 6.07 14.08 -8.45
N GLN A 82 5.19 15.04 -8.73
CA GLN A 82 3.99 14.84 -9.52
C GLN A 82 4.33 14.61 -11.00
N LEU A 83 5.31 15.33 -11.54
CA LEU A 83 5.78 15.15 -12.91
C LEU A 83 6.34 13.73 -13.11
N THR A 84 7.22 13.28 -12.22
CA THR A 84 7.81 11.94 -12.32
C THR A 84 6.78 10.84 -12.12
N GLY A 85 5.86 10.98 -11.15
CA GLY A 85 4.79 10.02 -10.91
C GLY A 85 3.85 9.87 -12.12
N THR A 86 3.50 10.98 -12.78
CA THR A 86 2.63 10.96 -13.95
C THR A 86 3.31 10.26 -15.13
N ILE A 87 4.59 10.55 -15.38
CA ILE A 87 5.37 9.89 -16.45
C ILE A 87 5.45 8.38 -16.21
N MET A 88 5.70 7.95 -14.97
CA MET A 88 5.73 6.54 -14.59
C MET A 88 4.40 5.83 -14.87
N LEU A 89 3.28 6.43 -14.45
CA LEU A 89 1.95 5.87 -14.69
C LEU A 89 1.59 5.83 -16.18
N LEU A 90 2.01 6.82 -16.96
CA LEU A 90 1.79 6.86 -18.41
C LEU A 90 2.53 5.71 -19.10
N LEU A 91 3.79 5.46 -18.70
CA LEU A 91 4.59 4.34 -19.21
C LEU A 91 3.96 2.98 -18.88
N PHE A 92 3.49 2.79 -17.64
CA PHE A 92 2.75 1.58 -17.23
C PHE A 92 1.38 1.43 -17.91
N GLY A 93 0.75 2.53 -18.32
CA GLY A 93 -0.52 2.49 -19.04
C GLY A 93 -0.36 2.13 -20.53
N ILE A 94 0.80 2.45 -21.12
CA ILE A 94 1.12 2.12 -22.52
C ILE A 94 1.60 0.67 -22.65
N TYR A 95 2.28 0.14 -21.64
CA TYR A 95 2.91 -1.18 -21.65
C TYR A 95 2.16 -2.20 -20.78
#